data_AF-S3HDK1-F1
#
_entry.id   AF-S3HDK1-F1
#
_cell.length_a   1.000
_cell.length_b   1.000
_cell.length_c   1.000
_cell.angle_alpha   90.00
_cell.angle_beta   90.00
_cell.angle_gamma   90.00
#
_symmetry.space_group_name_H-M   'P 1'
#
loop_
_entity.id
_entity.type
_entity.pdbx_description
1 polymer ?
#
loop_
_entity_poly.entity_id
_entity_poly.type
_entity_poly.pdbx_seq_one_letter_code
_entity_poly.pdbx_strand_id
1 'polypeptide(L)' 'MGAETDLEMVERHVSRGEAIIAVQRSVIEQLSARGSSTTDAEHLLMLFLEIQSQHVAHRNRLTAELGERRLPSEKKP' A
#
# COMPACT_ATOMS: atom_id res chain seq x y z
N MET A 1 -3.78 3.58 26.00
CA MET A 1 -3.43 3.52 24.57
C MET A 1 -4.74 3.49 23.80
N GLY A 2 -5.03 4.50 22.98
CA GLY A 2 -6.22 4.48 22.12
C GLY A 2 -6.08 3.39 21.06
N ALA A 3 -7.20 2.83 20.59
CA ALA A 3 -7.18 1.90 19.46
C ALA A 3 -6.70 2.64 18.21
N GLU A 4 -5.84 1.98 17.41
CA GLU A 4 -5.44 2.44 16.08
C GLU A 4 -6.72 2.65 15.24
N THR A 5 -6.82 3.79 14.57
CA THR A 5 -7.90 4.05 13.63
C THR A 5 -7.67 3.29 12.32
N ASP A 6 -8.75 3.01 11.57
CA ASP A 6 -8.64 2.33 10.28
C ASP A 6 -7.73 3.09 9.29
N LEU A 7 -7.68 4.43 9.38
CA LEU A 7 -6.78 5.25 8.56
C LEU A 7 -5.31 5.05 8.96
N GLU A 8 -5.00 5.11 10.25
CA GLU A 8 -3.62 4.88 10.74
C GLU A 8 -3.14 3.47 10.38
N MET A 9 -4.03 2.48 10.50
CA MET A 9 -3.75 1.10 10.12
C MET A 9 -3.39 0.99 8.62
N VAL A 10 -4.22 1.54 7.73
CA VAL A 10 -3.98 1.42 6.28
C VAL A 10 -2.75 2.23 5.84
N GLU A 11 -2.47 3.38 6.44
CA GLU A 11 -1.26 4.17 6.17
C GLU A 11 0.02 3.38 6.53
N ARG A 12 -0.02 2.67 7.66
CA ARG A 12 1.07 1.77 8.06
C ARG A 12 1.23 0.61 7.09
N HIS A 13 0.13 0.03 6.61
CA HIS A 13 0.17 -1.03 5.59
C HIS A 13 0.77 -0.56 4.27
N VAL A 14 0.36 0.61 3.79
CA VAL A 14 0.93 1.24 2.58
C VAL A 14 2.43 1.45 2.74
N SER A 15 2.87 2.07 3.84
CA SER A 15 4.28 2.38 4.08
C SER A 15 5.13 1.11 4.20
N ARG A 16 4.61 0.09 4.89
CA ARG A 16 5.28 -1.21 5.02
C ARG A 16 5.39 -1.93 3.68
N GLY A 17 4.34 -1.91 2.87
CA GLY A 17 4.35 -2.58 1.56
C GLY A 17 5.29 -1.91 0.57
N GLU A 18 5.41 -0.57 0.58
CA GLU A 18 6.43 0.15 -0.21
C GLU A 18 7.86 -0.30 0.14
N ALA A 19 8.17 -0.41 1.43
CA ALA A 19 9.47 -0.90 1.89
C ALA A 19 9.74 -2.35 1.45
N ILE A 20 8.74 -3.23 1.54
CA ILE A 20 8.85 -4.63 1.09
C ILE A 20 9.08 -4.70 -0.42
N ILE A 21 8.35 -3.92 -1.21
CA ILE A 21 8.51 -3.86 -2.66
C ILE A 21 9.91 -3.40 -3.04
N ALA A 22 10.44 -2.36 -2.37
CA ALA A 22 11.80 -1.87 -2.62
C ALA A 22 12.85 -2.97 -2.34
N VAL A 23 12.72 -3.69 -1.23
CA VAL A 23 13.60 -4.81 -0.90
C VAL A 23 13.48 -5.93 -1.93
N GLN A 24 12.27 -6.30 -2.34
CA GLN A 24 12.05 -7.37 -3.31
C GLN A 24 12.66 -7.04 -4.68
N ARG A 25 12.60 -5.78 -5.12
CA ARG A 25 13.28 -5.31 -6.34
C ARG A 25 14.79 -5.48 -6.23
N SER A 26 15.39 -5.11 -5.10
CA SER A 26 16.82 -5.33 -4.86
C SER A 26 17.20 -6.81 -4.84
N VAL A 27 16.33 -7.69 -4.32
CA VAL A 27 16.54 -9.15 -4.36
C VAL A 27 16.57 -9.67 -5.80
N ILE A 28 15.66 -9.19 -6.67
CA ILE A 28 15.62 -9.55 -8.09
C ILE A 28 16.90 -9.09 -8.80
N GLU A 29 17.35 -7.86 -8.56
CA GLU A 29 18.61 -7.34 -9.12
C GLU A 29 19.80 -8.21 -8.71
N GLN A 30 19.89 -8.57 -7.43
CA GLN A 30 20.95 -9.43 -6.91
C GLN A 30 20.88 -10.87 -7.46
N LEU A 31 19.69 -11.39 -7.75
CA LEU A 31 19.48 -12.70 -8.41
C LEU A 31 19.94 -12.66 -9.86
N SER A 32 19.54 -11.61 -10.58
CA SER A 32 19.91 -11.42 -11.98
C SER A 32 21.42 -11.25 -12.15
N ALA A 33 22.06 -10.43 -11.30
CA ALA A 33 23.49 -10.17 -11.35
C ALA A 33 24.37 -11.42 -11.18
N ARG A 34 23.88 -12.44 -10.46
CA ARG A 34 24.55 -13.73 -10.27
C ARG A 34 24.14 -14.80 -11.29
N GLY A 35 23.35 -14.43 -12.30
CA GLY A 35 22.83 -15.37 -13.31
C GLY A 35 21.83 -16.40 -12.75
N SER A 36 21.24 -16.16 -11.59
CA SER A 36 20.18 -17.01 -11.03
C SER A 36 18.83 -16.66 -11.65
N SER A 37 17.92 -17.64 -11.67
CA SER A 37 16.53 -17.40 -12.10
C SER A 37 15.84 -16.38 -11.18
N THR A 38 15.14 -15.42 -11.78
CA THR A 38 14.35 -14.40 -11.09
C THR A 38 12.85 -14.70 -11.08
N THR A 39 12.40 -15.74 -11.77
CA THR A 39 10.97 -16.01 -12.03
C THR A 39 10.11 -16.01 -10.76
N ASP A 40 10.51 -16.76 -9.73
CA ASP A 40 9.74 -16.82 -8.49
C ASP A 40 9.77 -15.49 -7.72
N ALA A 41 10.90 -14.78 -7.77
CA ALA A 41 11.04 -13.49 -7.13
C ALA A 41 10.19 -12.41 -7.83
N GLU A 42 10.05 -12.49 -9.15
CA GLU A 42 9.17 -11.62 -9.95
C GLU A 42 7.69 -11.94 -9.70
N HIS A 43 7.32 -13.22 -9.61
CA HIS A 43 5.97 -13.64 -9.20
C HIS A 43 5.61 -13.09 -7.82
N LEU A 44 6.52 -13.18 -6.86
CA LEU A 44 6.31 -12.61 -5.52
C LEU A 44 6.19 -11.08 -5.54
N LEU A 45 6.98 -10.40 -6.38
CA LEU A 45 6.87 -8.96 -6.57
C LEU A 45 5.50 -8.56 -7.13
N MET A 46 4.96 -9.32 -8.09
CA MET A 46 3.62 -9.05 -8.63
C MET A 46 2.54 -9.15 -7.55
N LEU A 47 2.60 -10.18 -6.70
CA LEU A 47 1.66 -10.32 -5.57
C LEU A 47 1.75 -9.14 -4.60
N PHE A 48 2.97 -8.69 -4.26
CA PHE A 48 3.13 -7.52 -3.39
C PHE A 48 2.59 -6.23 -4.03
N LEU A 49 2.76 -6.05 -5.33
CA LEU A 49 2.21 -4.90 -6.05
C LEU A 49 0.68 -4.90 -6.07
N GLU A 50 0.06 -6.08 -6.24
CA GLU A 50 -1.40 -6.21 -6.18
C GLU A 50 -1.95 -5.84 -4.79
N ILE A 51 -1.35 -6.40 -3.74
CA ILE A 51 -1.72 -6.10 -2.35
C ILE A 51 -1.51 -4.61 -2.04
N GLN A 52 -0.39 -4.03 -2.48
CA GLN A 52 -0.11 -2.61 -2.30
C GLN A 52 -1.17 -1.73 -2.96
N SER A 53 -1.61 -2.09 -4.17
CA SER A 53 -2.68 -1.39 -4.89
C SER A 53 -3.99 -1.39 -4.08
N GLN A 54 -4.34 -2.52 -3.47
CA GLN A 54 -5.53 -2.64 -2.62
C GLN A 54 -5.42 -1.75 -1.37
N HIS A 55 -4.26 -1.71 -0.72
CA HIS A 55 -4.03 -0.82 0.43
C HIS A 55 -4.10 0.66 0.05
N VAL A 56 -3.49 1.05 -1.06
CA VAL A 56 -3.54 2.44 -1.58
C VAL A 56 -4.98 2.83 -1.92
N ALA A 57 -5.73 1.95 -2.58
CA ALA A 57 -7.13 2.19 -2.90
C ALA A 57 -7.99 2.34 -1.63
N HIS A 58 -7.76 1.51 -0.61
CA HIS A 58 -8.47 1.58 0.66
C HIS A 58 -8.17 2.89 1.41
N ARG A 59 -6.90 3.30 1.50
CA ARG A 59 -6.50 4.58 2.09
C ARG A 59 -7.19 5.75 1.39
N ASN A 60 -7.16 5.79 0.05
CA ASN A 60 -7.77 6.88 -0.71
C ASN A 60 -9.28 6.99 -0.44
N ARG A 61 -9.99 5.87 -0.28
CA ARG A 61 -11.40 5.86 0.11
C ARG A 61 -11.62 6.43 1.51
N LEU A 62 -10.87 5.97 2.52
CA LEU A 62 -10.99 6.47 3.89
C LEU A 62 -10.66 7.96 4.00
N THR A 63 -9.64 8.44 3.27
CA THR A 63 -9.31 9.87 3.22
C THR A 63 -10.45 10.69 2.62
N ALA A 64 -11.10 10.20 1.56
CA ALA A 64 -12.25 10.87 0.94
C ALA A 64 -13.45 10.93 1.90
N GLU A 65 -13.81 9.81 2.53
CA GLU A 65 -14.92 9.75 3.50
C GLU A 65 -14.71 10.69 4.70
N LEU A 66 -13.49 10.80 5.21
CA LEU A 66 -13.14 11.75 6.27
C LEU A 66 -13.21 13.21 5.80
N GLY A 67 -12.85 13.48 4.55
CA GLY A 67 -12.99 14.79 3.94
C GLY A 67 -14.45 15.21 3.78
N GLU A 68 -15.30 14.32 3.27
CA GLU A 68 -16.74 14.53 3.12
C GLU A 68 -17.43 14.73 4.47
N ARG A 69 -17.08 13.93 5.48
CA ARG A 69 -17.65 14.03 6.83
C ARG A 69 -17.27 15.34 7.55
N ARG A 70 -16.16 15.96 7.16
CA ARG A 70 -15.66 17.23 7.72
C ARG A 70 -16.30 18.46 7.04
N LEU A 71 -16.97 18.29 5.91
CA LEU A 71 -17.79 19.31 5.27
C LEU A 71 -19.26 19.07 5.63
N PRO A 72 -19.91 19.88 6.50
CA PRO A 72 -21.35 19.80 6.62
C PRO A 72 -21.95 20.18 5.27
N SER A 73 -22.82 19.33 4.74
CA SER A 73 -23.64 19.66 3.57
C SER A 73 -24.45 20.92 3.92
N GLU A 74 -23.97 22.09 3.49
CA GLU A 74 -24.76 23.31 3.42
C GLU A 74 -25.87 23.05 2.40
N LYS A 75 -26.94 22.41 2.85
CA LYS A 75 -28.23 22.52 2.20
C LYS A 75 -28.95 23.71 2.81
N LYS A 76 -29.00 24.81 2.05
CA LYS A 76 -30.04 25.83 2.17
C LYS A 76 -30.16 26.63 0.86
N PRO A 77 -31.34 27.13 0.48
CA PRO A 77 -32.66 26.99 1.09
C PRO A 77 -33.63 26.07 0.36
#